data_AF-A0A1H9FSK7-F1
#
_entry.id   AF-A0A1H9FSK7-F1
#
_cell.length_a   1.000
_cell.length_b   1.000
_cell.length_c   1.000
_cell.angle_alpha   90.00
_cell.angle_beta   90.00
_cell.angle_gamma   90.00
#
_symmetry.space_group_name_H-M   'P 1'
#
loop_
_entity.id
_entity.type
_entity.pdbx_description
1 polymer ?
#
loop_
_entity_poly.entity_id
_entity_poly.type
_entity_poly.pdbx_seq_one_letter_code
_entity_poly.pdbx_strand_id
1 'polypeptide(L)'
;MERTIPEQDKFELQQNYRRYLKYQDQYDEAFNNLKQSRASRVWLAGLVALLFSPGSDFFLGAAAALFGLYFYRIGSAWYTSFQIDEGREEVLRWFSSKGLTFEGRILYFRDDRLLANPIDPFADEIYG
;
A
#
# COMPACT_ATOMS: atom_id res chain seq x y z
N MET A 1 26.63 24.48 1.96
CA MET A 1 25.68 25.05 1.00
C MET A 1 24.34 24.49 1.37
N GLU A 2 23.37 25.35 1.70
CA GLU A 2 21.98 24.92 1.86
C GLU A 2 21.57 24.24 0.56
N ARG A 3 21.09 23.01 0.66
CA ARG A 3 20.78 22.18 -0.50
C ARG A 3 19.38 22.53 -0.93
N THR A 4 19.27 23.19 -2.08
CA THR A 4 17.99 23.59 -2.65
C THR A 4 17.56 22.62 -3.77
N ILE A 5 16.26 22.51 -3.96
CA ILE A 5 15.63 21.81 -5.07
C ILE A 5 15.51 22.79 -6.24
N PRO A 6 15.81 22.40 -7.49
CA PRO A 6 15.65 23.28 -8.63
C PRO A 6 14.24 23.86 -8.71
N GLU A 7 14.13 25.17 -8.92
CA GLU A 7 12.82 25.86 -8.96
C GLU A 7 11.88 25.31 -10.05
N GLN A 8 12.44 24.84 -11.16
CA GLN A 8 11.72 24.18 -12.25
C GLN A 8 10.99 22.89 -11.81
N ASP A 9 11.48 22.21 -10.78
CA ASP A 9 10.89 20.97 -10.26
C ASP A 9 9.77 21.23 -9.23
N LYS A 10 9.54 22.48 -8.82
CA LYS A 10 8.58 22.86 -7.77
C LYS A 10 7.18 22.31 -8.01
N PHE A 11 6.64 22.53 -9.21
CA PHE A 11 5.30 22.08 -9.56
C PHE A 11 5.19 20.55 -9.53
N GLU A 12 6.15 19.84 -10.14
CA GLU A 12 6.18 18.38 -10.15
C GLU A 12 6.33 17.80 -8.74
N LEU A 13 7.19 18.40 -7.91
CA LEU A 13 7.41 17.99 -6.52
C LEU A 13 6.12 18.06 -5.72
N GLN A 14 5.42 19.20 -5.78
CA GLN A 14 4.17 19.40 -5.05
C GLN A 14 3.06 18.47 -5.54
N GLN A 15 2.96 18.24 -6.85
CA GLN A 15 1.98 17.34 -7.43
C GLN A 15 2.26 15.88 -7.04
N ASN A 16 3.52 15.43 -7.19
CA ASN A 16 3.91 14.07 -6.86
C ASN A 16 3.87 13.80 -5.36
N TYR A 17 4.11 14.81 -4.51
CA TYR A 17 3.97 14.69 -3.06
C TYR A 17 2.51 14.42 -2.68
N ARG A 18 1.56 15.16 -3.25
CA ARG A 18 0.12 14.91 -3.05
C ARG A 18 -0.29 13.52 -3.55
N ARG A 19 0.24 13.10 -4.71
CA ARG A 19 -0.01 11.74 -5.25
C ARG A 19 0.54 10.68 -4.31
N TYR A 20 1.75 10.87 -3.79
CA TYR A 20 2.36 9.95 -2.83
C TYR A 20 1.51 9.81 -1.57
N LEU A 21 1.09 10.92 -0.95
CA LEU A 21 0.25 10.87 0.25
C LEU A 21 -1.07 10.11 -0.01
N LYS A 22 -1.70 10.36 -1.16
CA LYS A 22 -2.90 9.62 -1.57
C LYS A 22 -2.64 8.12 -1.72
N TYR A 23 -1.53 7.73 -2.36
CA TYR A 23 -1.16 6.32 -2.49
C TYR A 23 -0.79 5.68 -1.14
N GLN A 24 -0.17 6.44 -0.24
CA GLN A 24 0.13 5.98 1.11
C GLN A 24 -1.17 5.69 1.90
N ASP A 25 -2.15 6.60 1.85
CA ASP A 25 -3.47 6.37 2.46
C ASP A 25 -4.16 5.13 1.90
N GLN A 26 -4.18 5.01 0.57
CA GLN A 26 -4.78 3.86 -0.12
C GLN A 26 -4.06 2.55 0.21
N TYR A 27 -2.73 2.59 0.33
CA TYR A 27 -1.93 1.44 0.69
C TYR A 27 -2.22 1.00 2.13
N ASP A 28 -2.25 1.93 3.07
CA ASP A 28 -2.55 1.65 4.47
C ASP A 28 -3.95 1.01 4.61
N GLU A 29 -4.94 1.51 3.87
CA GLU A 29 -6.29 0.93 3.81
C GLU A 29 -6.29 -0.48 3.18
N ALA A 30 -5.68 -0.65 2.01
CA ALA A 30 -5.64 -1.93 1.31
C ALA A 30 -4.88 -3.00 2.10
N PHE A 31 -3.79 -2.62 2.77
CA PHE A 31 -3.01 -3.50 3.64
C PHE A 31 -3.83 -3.93 4.86
N ASN A 32 -4.55 -3.01 5.48
CA ASN A 32 -5.47 -3.33 6.58
C ASN A 32 -6.59 -4.27 6.12
N ASN A 33 -7.16 -4.05 4.94
CA ASN A 33 -8.16 -4.94 4.36
C ASN A 33 -7.59 -6.35 4.07
N LEU A 34 -6.37 -6.44 3.54
CA LEU A 34 -5.69 -7.73 3.35
C LEU A 34 -5.48 -8.46 4.68
N LYS A 35 -5.07 -7.73 5.73
CA LYS A 35 -4.91 -8.28 7.09
C LYS A 35 -6.24 -8.80 7.63
N GLN A 36 -7.33 -8.06 7.45
CA GLN A 36 -8.68 -8.48 7.84
C GLN A 36 -9.17 -9.70 7.04
N SER A 37 -8.94 -9.73 5.73
CA SER A 37 -9.28 -10.87 4.86
C SER A 37 -8.55 -12.13 5.28
N ARG A 38 -7.27 -12.03 5.65
CA ARG A 38 -6.48 -13.15 6.20
C ARG A 38 -6.94 -13.58 7.60
N ALA A 39 -7.45 -12.65 8.41
CA ALA A 39 -8.00 -12.95 9.73
C ALA A 39 -9.41 -13.57 9.69
N SER A 40 -10.05 -13.59 8.51
CA SER A 40 -11.38 -14.19 8.31
C SER A 40 -11.40 -15.64 8.76
N ARG A 41 -12.45 -16.01 9.50
CA ARG A 41 -12.67 -17.38 10.00
C ARG A 41 -13.67 -18.18 9.17
N VAL A 42 -14.06 -17.68 7.99
CA VAL A 42 -15.02 -18.35 7.09
C VAL A 42 -14.58 -19.78 6.71
N TRP A 43 -13.26 -20.02 6.63
CA TRP A 43 -12.71 -21.36 6.39
C TRP A 43 -13.09 -22.39 7.46
N LEU A 44 -13.39 -21.97 8.70
CA LEU A 44 -13.87 -22.88 9.76
C LEU A 44 -15.23 -23.47 9.41
N ALA A 45 -16.15 -22.67 8.87
CA ALA A 45 -17.44 -23.18 8.40
C ALA A 45 -17.25 -24.16 7.23
N GLY A 46 -16.27 -23.89 6.35
CA GLY A 46 -15.88 -24.79 5.28
C GLY A 46 -15.38 -26.14 5.81
N LEU A 47 -14.53 -26.13 6.84
CA LEU A 47 -14.08 -27.36 7.51
C LEU A 47 -15.23 -28.14 8.15
N VAL A 48 -16.12 -27.45 8.87
CA VAL A 48 -17.28 -28.10 9.48
C VAL A 48 -18.14 -28.76 8.40
N ALA A 49 -18.42 -28.07 7.29
CA ALA A 49 -19.15 -28.66 6.17
C ALA A 49 -18.40 -29.89 5.59
N LEU A 50 -17.07 -29.82 5.46
CA LEU A 50 -16.27 -30.92 4.93
C LEU A 50 -16.35 -32.18 5.82
N LEU A 51 -16.48 -32.03 7.15
CA LEU A 51 -16.67 -33.17 8.05
C LEU A 51 -17.97 -33.94 7.79
N PHE A 52 -19.02 -33.26 7.29
CA PHE A 52 -20.30 -33.88 6.93
C PHE A 52 -20.36 -34.37 5.48
N SER A 53 -19.30 -34.13 4.68
CA SER A 53 -19.23 -34.56 3.28
C SER A 53 -19.45 -36.07 3.05
N PRO A 54 -19.05 -37.01 3.93
CA PRO A 54 -19.37 -38.43 3.72
C PRO A 54 -20.87 -38.74 3.75
N GLY A 55 -21.68 -37.86 4.35
CA GLY A 55 -23.13 -38.04 4.45
C GLY A 55 -23.92 -37.40 3.30
N SER A 56 -23.32 -36.48 2.52
CA SER A 56 -23.98 -35.85 1.36
C SER A 56 -23.01 -35.03 0.51
N ASP A 57 -23.14 -35.16 -0.82
CA ASP A 57 -22.43 -34.31 -1.80
C ASP A 57 -22.75 -32.82 -1.65
N PHE A 58 -23.91 -32.48 -1.08
CA PHE A 58 -24.26 -31.09 -0.75
C PHE A 58 -23.22 -30.46 0.17
N PHE A 59 -22.77 -31.17 1.20
CA PHE A 59 -21.79 -30.66 2.16
C PHE A 59 -20.40 -30.51 1.54
N LEU A 60 -20.05 -31.38 0.59
CA LEU A 60 -18.82 -31.22 -0.19
C LEU A 60 -18.86 -29.94 -1.04
N GLY A 61 -19.97 -29.70 -1.73
CA GLY A 61 -20.18 -28.46 -2.51
C GLY A 61 -20.19 -27.20 -1.64
N ALA A 62 -20.85 -27.24 -0.49
CA ALA A 62 -20.88 -26.14 0.47
C ALA A 62 -19.47 -25.82 1.02
N ALA A 63 -18.69 -26.86 1.37
CA ALA A 63 -17.30 -26.70 1.80
C ALA A 63 -16.45 -26.03 0.70
N ALA A 64 -16.55 -26.52 -0.54
CA ALA A 64 -15.84 -25.95 -1.68
C ALA A 64 -16.19 -24.47 -1.91
N ALA A 65 -17.47 -24.10 -1.83
CA ALA A 65 -17.91 -22.71 -1.95
C ALA A 65 -17.36 -21.81 -0.83
N LEU A 66 -17.34 -22.30 0.41
CA LEU A 66 -16.82 -21.56 1.57
C LEU A 66 -15.30 -21.37 1.50
N PHE A 67 -14.55 -22.38 1.08
CA PHE A 67 -13.11 -22.24 0.81
C PHE A 67 -12.85 -21.30 -0.36
N GLY A 68 -13.61 -21.45 -1.46
CA GLY A 68 -13.53 -20.56 -2.62
C GLY A 68 -13.74 -19.09 -2.23
N LEU A 69 -14.78 -18.81 -1.44
CA LEU A 69 -15.05 -17.46 -0.91
C LEU A 69 -13.89 -16.94 -0.05
N TYR A 70 -13.34 -17.77 0.83
CA TYR A 70 -12.22 -17.40 1.69
C TYR A 70 -10.98 -17.01 0.87
N PHE A 71 -10.55 -17.87 -0.05
CA PHE A 71 -9.37 -17.60 -0.89
C PHE A 71 -9.62 -16.45 -1.87
N TYR A 72 -10.83 -16.32 -2.41
CA TYR A 72 -11.19 -15.20 -3.28
C TYR A 72 -11.06 -13.85 -2.57
N ARG A 73 -11.51 -13.74 -1.31
CA ARG A 73 -11.37 -12.51 -0.50
C ARG A 73 -9.91 -12.15 -0.24
N ILE A 74 -9.06 -13.14 0.03
CA ILE A 74 -7.63 -12.91 0.22
C ILE A 74 -6.97 -12.49 -1.11
N GLY A 75 -7.26 -13.21 -2.19
CA GLY A 75 -6.68 -12.95 -3.51
C GLY A 75 -7.05 -11.57 -4.06
N SER A 76 -8.33 -11.20 -3.96
CA SER A 76 -8.81 -9.87 -4.37
C SER A 76 -8.18 -8.74 -3.56
N ALA A 77 -8.15 -8.87 -2.22
CA ALA A 77 -7.51 -7.87 -1.36
C ALA A 77 -6.00 -7.76 -1.63
N TRP A 78 -5.33 -8.88 -1.88
CA TRP A 78 -3.92 -8.90 -2.24
C TRP A 78 -3.68 -8.20 -3.58
N TYR A 79 -4.48 -8.49 -4.59
CA TYR A 79 -4.39 -7.86 -5.91
C TYR A 79 -4.58 -6.34 -5.84
N THR A 80 -5.59 -5.87 -5.09
CA THR A 80 -5.79 -4.43 -4.86
C THR A 80 -4.60 -3.80 -4.14
N SER A 81 -4.06 -4.44 -3.10
CA SER A 81 -2.87 -3.93 -2.40
C SER A 81 -1.65 -3.83 -3.32
N PHE A 82 -1.47 -4.80 -4.22
CA PHE A 82 -0.36 -4.85 -5.16
C PHE A 82 -0.46 -3.72 -6.21
N GLN A 83 -1.64 -3.50 -6.79
CA GLN A 83 -1.84 -2.41 -7.76
C GLN A 83 -1.54 -1.02 -7.16
N ILE A 84 -1.94 -0.81 -5.91
CA ILE A 84 -1.68 0.46 -5.22
C ILE A 84 -0.20 0.61 -4.90
N ASP A 85 0.47 -0.47 -4.47
CA ASP A 85 1.90 -0.48 -4.19
C ASP A 85 2.74 -0.15 -5.43
N GLU A 86 2.37 -0.70 -6.60
CA GLU A 86 3.03 -0.40 -7.88
C GLU A 86 2.92 1.09 -8.25
N GLY A 87 1.73 1.69 -8.09
CA GLY A 87 1.53 3.12 -8.28
C GLY A 87 2.30 3.98 -7.27
N ARG A 88 2.41 3.53 -6.01
CA ARG A 88 3.25 4.18 -4.99
C ARG A 88 4.72 4.12 -5.37
N GLU A 89 5.19 2.97 -5.85
CA GLU A 89 6.59 2.73 -6.21
C GLU A 89 7.01 3.54 -7.44
N GLU A 90 6.14 3.75 -8.42
CA GLU A 90 6.41 4.66 -9.54
C GLU A 90 6.69 6.09 -9.05
N VAL A 91 5.86 6.61 -8.14
CA VAL A 91 6.06 7.95 -7.55
C VAL A 91 7.35 7.98 -6.71
N LEU A 92 7.58 6.97 -5.88
CA LEU A 92 8.81 6.86 -5.08
C LEU A 92 10.08 6.83 -5.94
N ARG A 93 10.04 6.15 -7.10
CA ARG A 93 11.14 6.14 -8.07
C ARG A 93 11.44 7.54 -8.60
N TRP A 94 10.41 8.34 -8.90
CA TRP A 94 10.60 9.74 -9.29
C TRP A 94 11.30 10.54 -8.17
N PHE A 95 10.85 10.44 -6.92
CA PHE A 95 11.52 11.10 -5.79
C PHE A 95 12.97 10.64 -5.60
N SER A 96 13.23 9.34 -5.70
CA SER A 96 14.59 8.80 -5.62
C SER A 96 15.49 9.33 -6.74
N SER A 97 14.93 9.59 -7.94
CA SER A 97 15.68 10.18 -9.06
C SER A 97 16.12 11.63 -8.77
N LYS A 98 15.38 12.33 -7.92
CA LYS A 98 15.67 13.69 -7.43
C LYS A 98 16.51 13.71 -6.15
N GLY A 99 16.99 12.56 -5.69
CA GLY A 99 17.77 12.45 -4.46
C GLY A 99 16.96 12.63 -3.17
N LEU A 100 15.64 12.40 -3.25
CA LEU A 100 14.71 12.55 -2.14
C LEU A 100 14.22 11.16 -1.67
N THR A 101 13.87 11.07 -0.39
CA THR A 101 13.33 9.86 0.24
C THR A 101 12.24 10.21 1.23
N PHE A 102 11.34 9.26 1.48
CA PHE A 102 10.32 9.39 2.51
C PHE A 102 10.66 8.54 3.73
N GLU A 103 10.30 9.03 4.91
CA GLU A 103 10.08 8.22 6.11
C GLU A 103 8.63 8.41 6.54
N GLY A 104 7.81 7.37 6.36
CA GLY A 104 6.36 7.46 6.50
C GLY A 104 5.76 8.49 5.53
N ARG A 105 5.36 9.66 6.03
CA ARG A 105 4.75 10.74 5.23
C ARG A 105 5.66 11.96 5.04
N ILE A 106 6.84 11.93 5.66
CA ILE A 106 7.73 13.09 5.74
C ILE A 106 8.83 12.91 4.70
N LEU A 107 9.12 13.99 3.96
CA LEU A 107 10.12 14.02 2.89
C LEU A 107 11.47 14.47 3.44
N TYR A 108 12.55 13.85 2.97
CA TYR A 108 13.92 14.18 3.33
C TYR A 108 14.83 14.08 2.10
N PHE A 109 16.01 14.68 2.19
CA PHE A 109 17.10 14.35 1.27
C PHE A 109 17.64 12.96 1.61
N ARG A 110 17.98 12.17 0.60
CA ARG A 110 18.49 10.80 0.76
C ARG A 110 19.78 10.72 1.60
N ASP A 111 20.57 11.78 1.58
CA ASP A 111 21.81 11.85 2.35
C ASP A 111 21.58 12.25 3.83
N ASP A 112 20.38 12.70 4.20
CA ASP A 112 20.01 12.98 5.59
C ASP A 112 19.69 11.68 6.34
N ARG A 113 20.76 10.96 6.69
CA ARG A 113 20.65 9.68 7.41
C ARG A 113 20.09 9.82 8.83
N LEU A 114 20.14 11.01 9.41
CA LEU A 114 19.63 11.28 10.75
C LEU A 114 18.18 11.75 10.74
N LEU A 115 17.59 11.98 9.54
CA LEU A 115 16.24 12.51 9.36
C LEU A 115 16.05 13.82 10.14
N ALA A 116 17.09 14.65 10.19
CA ALA A 116 17.13 15.84 11.04
C ALA A 116 16.45 17.05 10.37
N ASN A 117 16.43 17.09 9.03
CA ASN A 117 15.96 18.22 8.25
C ASN A 117 14.78 17.77 7.37
N PRO A 118 13.56 17.72 7.92
CA PRO A 118 12.38 17.44 7.12
C PRO A 118 12.17 18.54 6.08
N ILE A 119 11.76 18.13 4.89
CA ILE A 119 11.49 19.01 3.76
C ILE A 119 9.97 19.23 3.69
N ASP A 120 9.56 20.50 3.68
CA ASP A 120 8.20 20.89 3.29
C ASP A 120 8.18 21.26 1.80
N PRO A 121 7.58 20.45 0.92
CA PRO A 121 7.47 20.74 -0.52
C PRO A 121 6.72 22.02 -0.87
N PHE A 122 6.03 22.65 0.09
CA PHE A 122 5.29 23.89 -0.13
C PHE A 122 6.02 25.12 0.41
N ALA A 123 7.14 24.93 1.11
CA ALA A 123 7.99 26.03 1.55
C ALA A 123 8.83 26.55 0.36
N ASP A 124 8.88 27.86 0.15
CA ASP A 124 9.65 28.42 -0.96
C ASP A 124 11.17 28.40 -0.69
N GLU A 125 11.55 28.33 0.57
CA GLU A 125 12.93 28.37 1.10
C GLU A 125 13.80 27.20 0.62
N ILE A 126 13.15 26.07 0.30
CA ILE A 126 13.83 24.86 -0.14
C ILE A 126 14.13 24.89 -1.66
N TYR A 127 13.69 25.92 -2.38
CA TYR A 127 13.92 26.07 -3.82
C TYR A 127 14.95 27.16 -4.11
N GLY A 128 15.80 26.90 -5.10
CA GLY A 128 16.85 27.84 -5.53
C GLY A 128 17.62 27.36 -6.74
#